data_AF-A0A6G0XF57-F1
#
_entry.id   AF-A0A6G0XF57-F1
#
_cell.length_a   1.000
_cell.length_b   1.000
_cell.length_c   1.000
_cell.angle_alpha   90.00
_cell.angle_beta   90.00
_cell.angle_gamma   90.00
#
_symmetry.space_group_name_H-M   'P 1'
#
loop_
_entity.id
_entity.type
_entity.pdbx_description
1 polymer ?
#
loop_
_entity_poly.entity_id
_entity_poly.type
_entity_poly.pdbx_seq_one_letter_code
_entity_poly.pdbx_strand_id
1 'polypeptide(L)'
;MPPMDKVGGMAIRALTKPIVTEMKQISKTQPWMKQTCEAVGNRVHRWTIVSSLSLRTNGKTAFKIKDLSSDDAFKKGAEFLGETFIFAVAVGVLTFDYTRSSAKAAQKEKAQLERDLDDFLDIDARFRRLESSMHRLQHSERDMHMALNNLSWDAIKA
;
A
#
# COMPACT_ATOMS: atom_id res chain seq x y z
N MET A 1 3.13 -21.64 -13.11
CA MET A 1 2.29 -20.44 -12.92
C MET A 1 3.12 -19.25 -13.39
N PRO A 2 2.87 -18.66 -14.58
CA PRO A 2 3.68 -17.54 -15.04
C PRO A 2 3.51 -16.37 -14.06
N PRO A 3 4.61 -15.73 -13.65
CA PRO A 3 4.55 -14.69 -12.64
C PRO A 3 3.69 -13.53 -13.18
N MET A 4 2.79 -13.03 -12.31
CA MET A 4 1.74 -12.05 -12.68
C MET A 4 2.32 -10.70 -13.13
N ASP A 5 3.61 -10.45 -12.88
CA ASP A 5 4.40 -9.33 -13.40
C ASP A 5 4.49 -9.33 -14.95
N LYS A 6 4.60 -10.51 -15.57
CA LYS A 6 4.68 -10.64 -17.04
C LYS A 6 3.34 -10.48 -17.73
N VAL A 7 2.24 -10.78 -17.05
CA VAL A 7 0.88 -10.69 -17.61
C VAL A 7 0.46 -9.23 -17.76
N GLY A 8 0.72 -8.40 -16.74
CA GLY A 8 0.47 -6.95 -16.81
C GLY A 8 1.25 -6.29 -17.95
N GLY A 9 2.54 -6.61 -18.07
CA GLY A 9 3.38 -6.08 -19.16
C GLY A 9 2.94 -6.54 -20.56
N MET A 10 2.42 -7.76 -20.72
CA MET A 10 1.86 -8.20 -22.00
C MET A 10 0.52 -7.52 -22.33
N ALA A 11 -0.35 -7.31 -21.35
CA ALA A 11 -1.62 -6.63 -21.56
C ALA A 11 -1.41 -5.16 -21.97
N ILE A 12 -0.47 -4.46 -21.32
CA ILE A 12 -0.10 -3.10 -21.71
C ILE A 12 0.45 -3.10 -23.14
N ARG A 13 1.39 -3.99 -23.49
CA ARG A 13 1.90 -4.12 -24.86
C ARG A 13 0.83 -4.44 -25.90
N ALA A 14 -0.19 -5.23 -25.54
CA ALA A 14 -1.30 -5.53 -26.43
C ALA A 14 -2.13 -4.28 -26.76
N LEU A 15 -2.30 -3.38 -25.79
CA LEU A 15 -2.96 -2.08 -25.97
C LEU A 15 -2.04 -1.06 -26.67
N THR A 16 -0.72 -1.18 -26.51
CA THR A 16 0.23 -0.26 -27.13
C THR A 16 0.34 -0.46 -28.65
N LYS A 17 0.22 -1.70 -29.16
CA LYS A 17 0.29 -1.97 -30.60
C LYS A 17 -0.72 -1.18 -31.46
N PRO A 18 -2.03 -1.12 -31.13
CA PRO A 18 -2.98 -0.30 -31.89
C PRO A 18 -2.67 1.19 -31.76
N ILE A 19 -2.21 1.66 -30.60
CA ILE A 19 -1.83 3.07 -30.38
C ILE A 19 -0.70 3.49 -31.33
N VAL A 20 0.32 2.65 -31.52
CA VAL A 20 1.43 2.94 -32.43
C VAL A 20 0.95 3.05 -33.89
N THR A 21 -0.04 2.26 -34.30
CA THR A 21 -0.63 2.32 -35.65
C THR A 21 -1.35 3.65 -35.87
N GLU A 22 -2.14 4.10 -34.89
CA GLU A 22 -2.83 5.39 -34.93
C GLU A 22 -1.84 6.56 -34.91
N MET A 23 -0.82 6.51 -34.05
CA MET A 23 0.23 7.53 -34.04
C MET A 23 0.99 7.58 -35.37
N LYS A 24 1.18 6.45 -36.04
CA LYS A 24 1.79 6.42 -37.38
C LYS A 24 0.90 7.11 -38.43
N GLN A 25 -0.42 7.03 -38.29
CA GLN A 25 -1.37 7.75 -39.13
C GLN A 25 -1.30 9.26 -38.88
N ILE A 26 -1.22 9.68 -37.62
CA ILE A 26 -1.11 11.09 -37.23
C ILE A 26 0.27 11.68 -37.59
N SER A 27 1.32 10.86 -37.57
CA SER A 27 2.68 11.25 -37.98
C SER A 27 2.77 11.60 -39.48
N LYS A 28 1.87 11.06 -40.32
CA LYS A 28 1.78 11.45 -41.73
C LYS A 28 1.17 12.84 -41.91
N THR A 29 0.31 13.27 -40.99
CA THR A 29 -0.39 14.56 -41.06
C THR A 29 0.32 15.65 -40.26
N GLN A 30 1.09 15.30 -39.23
CA GLN A 30 1.71 16.23 -38.28
C GLN A 30 3.23 15.97 -38.14
N PRO A 31 4.08 16.81 -38.75
CA PRO A 31 5.54 16.66 -38.69
C PRO A 31 6.13 16.77 -37.27
N TRP A 32 5.50 17.59 -36.41
CA TRP A 32 5.96 17.79 -35.04
C TRP A 32 5.83 16.51 -34.20
N MET A 33 4.80 15.69 -34.45
CA MET A 33 4.59 14.43 -33.75
C MET A 33 5.65 13.40 -34.14
N LYS A 34 6.04 13.38 -35.42
CA LYS A 34 7.12 12.53 -35.90
C LYS A 34 8.44 12.85 -35.20
N GLN A 35 8.80 14.13 -35.16
CA GLN A 35 10.05 14.60 -34.57
C GLN A 35 10.11 14.33 -33.05
N THR A 36 9.00 14.51 -32.33
CA THR A 36 8.96 14.23 -30.89
C THR A 36 9.08 12.73 -30.59
N CYS A 37 8.36 11.88 -31.33
CA CYS A 37 8.47 10.43 -31.18
C CYS A 37 9.87 9.91 -31.54
N GLU A 38 10.49 10.40 -32.61
CA GLU A 38 11.87 10.03 -32.98
C GLU A 38 12.89 10.47 -31.91
N ALA A 39 12.78 11.69 -31.40
CA ALA A 39 13.65 12.19 -30.34
C ALA A 39 13.50 11.37 -29.04
N VAL A 40 12.26 11.04 -28.66
CA VAL A 40 11.99 10.18 -27.50
C VAL A 40 12.51 8.77 -27.74
N GLY A 41 12.28 8.18 -28.91
CA GLY A 41 12.74 6.84 -29.26
C GLY A 41 14.27 6.70 -29.22
N ASN A 42 14.99 7.68 -29.76
CA ASN A 42 16.45 7.72 -29.69
C ASN A 42 16.95 7.92 -28.25
N ARG A 43 16.27 8.77 -27.46
CA ARG A 43 16.61 8.96 -26.03
C ARG A 43 16.40 7.68 -25.24
N VAL A 44 15.25 7.02 -25.39
CA VAL A 44 14.95 5.73 -24.75
C VAL A 44 15.97 4.68 -25.15
N HIS A 45 16.30 4.57 -26.44
CA HIS A 45 17.30 3.62 -26.90
C HIS A 45 18.68 3.86 -26.28
N ARG A 46 19.14 5.11 -26.27
CA ARG A 46 20.40 5.49 -25.65
C ARG A 46 20.37 5.19 -24.16
N TRP A 47 19.27 5.47 -23.46
CA TRP A 47 19.11 5.17 -22.04
C TRP A 47 19.17 3.67 -21.78
N THR A 48 18.48 2.84 -22.56
CA THR A 48 18.55 1.37 -22.46
C THR A 48 19.97 0.85 -22.67
N ILE A 49 20.70 1.39 -23.64
CA ILE A 49 22.09 0.99 -23.88
C ILE A 49 22.98 1.44 -22.73
N VAL A 50 22.86 2.69 -22.29
CA VAL A 50 23.67 3.24 -21.20
C VAL A 50 23.40 2.50 -19.89
N SER A 51 22.15 2.17 -19.57
CA SER A 51 21.80 1.45 -18.33
C SER A 51 22.32 0.02 -18.34
N SER A 52 22.12 -0.72 -19.43
CA SER A 52 22.62 -2.09 -19.57
C SER A 52 24.15 -2.18 -19.60
N LEU A 53 24.80 -1.16 -20.18
CA LEU A 53 26.25 -1.10 -20.26
C LEU A 53 26.89 -0.62 -18.96
N SER A 54 26.32 0.39 -18.30
CA SER A 54 26.79 0.91 -17.01
C SER A 54 26.88 -0.19 -15.95
N LEU A 55 25.88 -1.09 -15.94
CA LEU A 55 25.84 -2.26 -15.05
C LEU A 55 26.90 -3.33 -15.42
N ARG A 56 27.31 -3.41 -16.68
CA ARG A 56 28.28 -4.41 -17.17
C ARG A 56 29.73 -3.91 -17.18
N THR A 57 29.97 -2.61 -17.26
CA THR A 57 31.32 -2.04 -17.47
C THR A 57 31.86 -1.23 -16.29
N ASN A 58 31.23 -1.32 -15.10
CA ASN A 58 31.69 -0.65 -13.88
C ASN A 58 31.97 0.86 -14.12
N GLY A 59 31.12 1.53 -14.91
CA GLY A 59 31.19 2.97 -15.18
C GLY A 59 32.07 3.43 -16.34
N LYS A 60 32.80 2.55 -17.04
CA LYS A 60 33.57 2.95 -18.23
C LYS A 60 32.65 2.91 -19.46
N THR A 61 32.10 4.05 -19.86
CA THR A 61 31.15 4.14 -20.99
C THR A 61 31.57 5.21 -22.00
N ALA A 62 32.48 4.85 -22.91
CA ALA A 62 32.81 5.64 -24.09
C ALA A 62 32.49 4.82 -25.35
N PHE A 63 31.20 4.58 -25.61
CA PHE A 63 30.75 3.92 -26.85
C PHE A 63 29.90 4.89 -27.67
N LYS A 64 30.23 5.01 -28.95
CA LYS A 64 29.48 5.82 -29.92
C LYS A 64 28.22 5.03 -30.32
N ILE A 65 27.11 5.35 -29.65
CA ILE A 65 25.81 4.70 -29.91
C ILE A 65 25.31 5.16 -31.28
N LYS A 66 25.04 4.21 -32.17
CA LYS A 66 24.42 4.49 -33.48
C LYS A 66 22.93 4.74 -33.27
N ASP A 67 22.44 5.89 -33.74
CA ASP A 67 21.01 6.20 -33.73
C ASP A 67 20.24 5.23 -34.63
N LEU A 68 18.99 4.92 -34.25
CA LEU A 68 18.12 4.05 -35.04
C LEU A 68 17.67 4.76 -36.34
N SER A 69 17.23 3.95 -37.31
CA SER A 69 16.49 4.48 -38.47
C SER A 69 15.27 5.26 -37.98
N SER A 70 14.91 6.34 -38.68
CA SER A 70 13.81 7.25 -38.32
C SER A 70 12.49 6.51 -38.07
N ASP A 71 12.15 5.52 -38.90
CA ASP A 71 10.96 4.69 -38.70
C ASP A 71 11.00 3.85 -37.41
N ASP A 72 12.16 3.29 -37.06
CA ASP A 72 12.33 2.47 -35.86
C ASP A 72 12.36 3.31 -34.58
N ALA A 73 12.99 4.49 -34.64
CA ALA A 73 13.00 5.46 -33.56
C ALA A 73 11.57 5.96 -33.28
N PHE A 74 10.83 6.31 -34.34
CA PHE A 74 9.42 6.69 -34.22
C PHE A 74 8.59 5.61 -33.53
N LYS A 75 8.70 4.36 -34.01
CA LYS A 75 7.94 3.22 -33.46
C LYS A 75 8.22 3.01 -31.97
N LYS A 76 9.50 3.04 -31.57
CA LYS A 76 9.91 2.90 -30.15
C LYS A 76 9.40 4.05 -29.29
N GLY A 77 9.47 5.29 -29.80
CA GLY A 77 8.97 6.46 -29.08
C GLY A 77 7.46 6.43 -28.87
N ALA A 78 6.71 6.05 -29.91
CA ALA A 78 5.26 5.88 -29.84
C ALA A 78 4.86 4.76 -28.85
N GLU A 79 5.57 3.62 -28.87
CA GLU A 79 5.31 2.50 -27.95
C GLU A 79 5.55 2.92 -26.49
N PHE A 80 6.67 3.59 -26.23
CA PHE A 80 7.01 4.08 -24.89
C PHE A 80 6.04 5.14 -24.36
N LEU A 81 5.61 6.09 -25.21
CA LEU A 81 4.65 7.12 -24.83
C LEU A 81 3.27 6.53 -24.52
N GLY A 82 2.81 5.57 -25.32
CA GLY A 82 1.55 4.87 -25.08
C GLY A 82 1.57 4.07 -23.77
N GLU A 83 2.63 3.30 -23.54
CA GLU A 83 2.82 2.55 -22.29
C GLU A 83 2.88 3.48 -21.06
N THR A 84 3.63 4.59 -21.15
CA THR A 84 3.74 5.58 -20.07
C THR A 84 2.39 6.23 -19.77
N PHE A 85 1.61 6.57 -20.79
CA PHE A 85 0.30 7.17 -20.62
C PHE A 85 -0.68 6.22 -19.90
N ILE A 86 -0.77 4.96 -20.36
CA ILE A 86 -1.63 3.96 -19.73
C ILE A 86 -1.21 3.73 -18.28
N PHE A 87 0.09 3.59 -18.03
CA PHE A 87 0.63 3.41 -16.68
C PHE A 87 0.33 4.61 -15.78
N ALA A 88 0.49 5.83 -16.27
CA ALA A 88 0.20 7.04 -15.51
C ALA A 88 -1.29 7.13 -15.13
N VAL A 89 -2.20 6.79 -16.04
CA VAL A 89 -3.64 6.74 -15.74
C VAL A 89 -3.94 5.67 -14.70
N ALA A 90 -3.38 4.46 -14.85
CA ALA A 90 -3.59 3.36 -13.91
C ALA A 90 -3.08 3.70 -12.50
N VAL A 91 -1.86 4.25 -12.39
CA VAL A 91 -1.29 4.73 -11.12
C VAL A 91 -2.12 5.87 -10.55
N GLY A 92 -2.56 6.80 -11.39
CA GLY A 92 -3.41 7.92 -10.96
C GLY A 92 -4.72 7.45 -10.33
N VAL A 93 -5.43 6.54 -10.99
CA VAL A 93 -6.68 5.94 -10.46
C VAL A 93 -6.41 5.15 -9.18
N LEU A 94 -5.37 4.32 -9.16
CA LEU A 94 -5.02 3.53 -7.98
C LEU A 94 -4.70 4.42 -6.77
N THR A 95 -3.93 5.50 -6.98
CA THR A 95 -3.56 6.42 -5.91
C THR A 95 -4.80 7.17 -5.41
N PHE A 96 -5.68 7.59 -6.31
CA PHE A 96 -6.95 8.24 -5.95
C PHE A 96 -7.85 7.32 -5.12
N ASP A 97 -8.05 6.07 -5.55
CA ASP A 97 -8.83 5.08 -4.81
C ASP A 97 -8.17 4.70 -3.49
N TYR A 98 -6.84 4.58 -3.44
CA TYR A 98 -6.11 4.31 -2.21
C TYR A 98 -6.30 5.44 -1.19
N THR A 99 -6.23 6.70 -1.63
CA THR A 99 -6.44 7.87 -0.76
C THR A 99 -7.86 7.89 -0.19
N ARG A 100 -8.86 7.53 -1.01
CA ARG A 100 -10.26 7.41 -0.58
C ARG A 100 -10.49 6.22 0.35
N SER A 101 -9.81 5.10 0.09
CA SER A 101 -9.94 3.86 0.85
C SER A 101 -9.25 3.96 2.22
N SER A 102 -8.06 4.57 2.27
CA SER A 102 -7.30 4.78 3.51
C SER A 102 -8.04 5.70 4.46
N ALA A 103 -8.74 6.73 3.96
CA ALA A 103 -9.59 7.58 4.78
C ALA A 103 -10.71 6.79 5.48
N LYS A 104 -11.32 5.82 4.79
CA LYS A 104 -12.34 4.93 5.39
C LYS A 104 -11.73 3.92 6.34
N ALA A 105 -10.55 3.39 6.05
CA ALA A 105 -9.83 2.47 6.93
C ALA A 105 -9.44 3.16 8.24
N ALA A 106 -8.89 4.38 8.17
CA ALA A 106 -8.53 5.19 9.33
C ALA A 106 -9.75 5.55 10.19
N GLN A 107 -10.92 5.82 9.58
CA GLN A 107 -12.16 6.03 10.33
C GLN A 107 -12.63 4.77 11.05
N LYS A 108 -12.55 3.60 10.40
CA LYS A 108 -12.90 2.31 11.02
C LYS A 108 -11.96 1.97 12.18
N GLU A 109 -10.67 2.21 12.00
CA GLU A 109 -9.66 2.00 13.03
C GLU A 109 -9.91 2.88 14.25
N LYS A 110 -10.20 4.18 14.05
CA LYS A 110 -10.60 5.08 15.14
C LYS A 110 -11.86 4.61 15.87
N ALA A 111 -12.90 4.24 15.14
CA ALA A 111 -14.14 3.73 15.73
C ALA A 111 -13.96 2.39 16.46
N GLN A 112 -12.95 1.60 16.07
CA GLN A 112 -12.61 0.37 16.79
C GLN A 112 -11.83 0.69 18.06
N LEU A 113 -10.87 1.62 18.01
CA LEU A 113 -10.12 2.08 19.17
C LEU A 113 -11.02 2.70 20.25
N GLU A 114 -12.04 3.47 19.84
CA GLU A 114 -13.04 4.05 20.75
C GLU A 114 -13.85 2.94 21.45
N ARG A 115 -14.28 1.91 20.71
CA ARG A 115 -15.00 0.76 21.30
C ARG A 115 -14.14 -0.03 22.27
N ASP A 116 -12.89 -0.29 21.91
CA ASP A 116 -11.97 -1.00 22.79
C ASP A 116 -11.75 -0.21 24.09
N LEU A 117 -11.67 1.13 24.01
CA LEU A 117 -11.55 2.00 25.18
C LEU A 117 -12.81 1.95 26.07
N ASP A 118 -14.00 1.99 25.48
CA ASP A 118 -15.27 1.86 26.21
C ASP A 118 -15.37 0.50 26.92
N ASP A 119 -14.97 -0.59 26.24
CA ASP A 119 -14.94 -1.93 26.82
C ASP A 119 -13.95 -2.02 28.00
N PHE A 120 -12.77 -1.40 27.88
CA PHE A 120 -11.81 -1.30 29.00
C PHE A 120 -12.40 -0.57 30.21
N LEU A 121 -13.11 0.53 29.99
CA LEU A 121 -13.76 1.29 31.05
C LEU A 121 -14.88 0.50 31.73
N ASP A 122 -15.68 -0.26 30.98
CA ASP A 122 -16.70 -1.16 31.55
C ASP A 122 -16.07 -2.26 32.40
N ILE A 123 -14.99 -2.88 31.89
CA ILE A 123 -14.24 -3.90 32.63
C ILE A 123 -13.69 -3.34 33.94
N ASP A 124 -13.10 -2.14 33.95
CA ASP A 124 -12.60 -1.50 35.18
C ASP A 124 -13.73 -1.24 36.18
N ALA A 125 -14.87 -0.74 35.70
CA ALA A 125 -16.05 -0.51 36.54
C ALA A 125 -16.57 -1.81 37.16
N ARG A 126 -16.61 -2.91 36.39
CA ARG A 126 -17.00 -4.23 36.89
C ARG A 126 -16.00 -4.79 37.89
N PHE A 127 -14.70 -4.60 37.65
CA PHE A 127 -13.64 -5.01 38.57
C PHE A 127 -13.78 -4.31 39.92
N ARG A 128 -13.98 -2.99 39.94
CA ARG A 128 -14.23 -2.21 41.17
C ARG A 128 -15.45 -2.71 41.93
N ARG A 129 -16.53 -3.06 41.22
CA ARG A 129 -17.73 -3.65 41.85
C ARG A 129 -17.40 -5.00 42.48
N LEU A 130 -16.66 -5.86 41.78
CA LEU A 130 -16.27 -7.16 42.29
C LEU A 130 -15.41 -7.02 43.56
N GLU A 131 -14.43 -6.12 43.53
CA GLU A 131 -13.56 -5.81 44.68
C GLU A 131 -14.37 -5.34 45.89
N SER A 132 -15.36 -4.46 45.67
CA SER A 132 -16.26 -4.01 46.75
C SER A 132 -17.07 -5.15 47.36
N SER A 133 -17.52 -6.11 46.55
CA SER A 133 -18.24 -7.31 47.01
C SER A 133 -17.32 -8.25 47.80
N MET A 134 -16.09 -8.47 47.34
CA MET A 134 -15.10 -9.27 48.08
C MET A 134 -14.80 -8.67 49.45
N HIS A 135 -14.61 -7.35 49.53
CA HIS A 135 -14.41 -6.68 50.81
C HIS A 135 -15.59 -6.85 51.76
N ARG A 136 -16.83 -6.80 51.27
CA ARG A 136 -18.04 -7.04 52.10
C ARG A 136 -18.08 -8.47 52.63
N LEU A 137 -17.77 -9.46 51.78
CA LEU A 137 -17.72 -10.86 52.18
C LEU A 137 -16.64 -11.11 53.24
N GLN A 138 -15.44 -10.56 53.05
CA GLN A 138 -14.35 -10.67 54.04
C GLN A 138 -14.66 -9.99 55.38
N HIS A 139 -15.44 -8.92 55.39
CA HIS A 139 -15.91 -8.32 56.65
C HIS A 139 -16.89 -9.27 57.35
N SER A 140 -17.87 -9.81 56.62
CA SER A 140 -18.82 -10.79 57.18
C SER A 140 -18.12 -12.03 57.75
N GLU A 141 -17.09 -12.54 57.08
CA GLU A 141 -16.32 -13.69 57.55
C GLU A 141 -15.57 -13.38 58.86
N ARG A 142 -14.91 -12.21 58.94
CA ARG A 142 -14.21 -11.77 60.15
C ARG A 142 -15.17 -11.54 61.32
N ASP A 143 -16.33 -10.93 61.05
CA ASP A 143 -17.34 -10.68 62.08
C ASP A 143 -17.93 -12.00 62.62
N MET A 144 -18.17 -12.98 61.75
CA MET A 144 -18.58 -14.32 62.16
C MET A 144 -17.51 -15.02 63.01
N HIS A 145 -16.23 -14.96 62.60
CA HIS A 145 -15.14 -15.52 63.40
C HIS A 145 -15.00 -14.84 64.78
N MET A 146 -15.16 -13.52 64.86
CA MET A 146 -15.14 -12.79 66.12
C MET A 146 -16.30 -13.19 67.03
N ALA A 147 -17.53 -13.28 66.49
CA ALA A 147 -18.70 -13.68 67.24
C ALA A 147 -18.57 -15.11 67.79
N LEU A 148 -18.04 -16.03 66.98
CA LEU A 148 -17.85 -17.43 67.36
C LEU A 148 -16.77 -17.58 68.45
N ASN A 149 -15.68 -16.81 68.35
CA ASN A 149 -14.65 -16.74 69.38
C ASN A 149 -15.21 -16.16 70.69
N ASN A 150 -15.97 -15.05 70.63
CA ASN A 150 -16.54 -14.44 71.83
C ASN A 150 -17.54 -15.38 72.53
N LEU A 151 -18.42 -16.06 71.78
CA LEU A 151 -19.34 -17.07 72.34
C LEU A 151 -18.58 -18.22 73.02
N SER A 152 -17.49 -18.68 72.39
CA SER A 152 -16.60 -19.69 72.96
C SER A 152 -15.98 -19.22 74.29
N TRP A 153 -15.55 -17.97 74.38
CA TRP A 153 -14.98 -17.41 75.62
C TRP A 153 -16.02 -17.25 76.72
N ASP A 154 -17.25 -16.87 76.39
CA ASP A 154 -18.35 -16.74 77.35
C ASP A 154 -18.79 -18.11 77.90
N ALA A 155 -18.83 -19.14 77.04
CA ALA A 155 -19.12 -20.52 77.44
C ALA A 155 -18.04 -21.14 78.36
N ILE A 156 -16.80 -20.65 78.33
CA ILE A 156 -15.71 -21.13 79.20
C ILE A 156 -15.69 -20.43 80.57
N LYS A 157 -16.28 -19.22 80.68
CA LYS A 157 -16.32 -18.43 81.93
C LYS A 157 -17.59 -18.65 82.77
N ALA A 158 -18.65 -19.22 82.18
CA ALA A 158 -19.88 -19.60 82.87
C ALA A 158 -19.71 -20.93 83.62
#